data_AF-A0AAU0QGN6-F1
#
_entry.id   AF-A0AAU0QGN6-F1
#
_cell.length_a   1.000
_cell.length_b   1.000
_cell.length_c   1.000
_cell.angle_alpha   90.00
_cell.angle_beta   90.00
_cell.angle_gamma   90.00
#
_symmetry.space_group_name_H-M   'P 1'
#
loop_
_entity.id
_entity.type
_entity.pdbx_description
1 polymer ?
#
loop_
_entity_poly.entity_id
_entity_poly.type
_entity_poly.pdbx_seq_one_letter_code
_entity_poly.pdbx_strand_id
1 'polypeptide(L)'
;MFLGYDKNFRQLYFDGKISGAKTPSRLLRVIDVDAEVSSLLYSGMRNAEWLLRCFFVRNYCEKFDPRGSFLDYENYYDLGGGYGGDRLARGLMNDILTYGDSHVESVLAEASRVRGCVLPRWCTEENWQVCRDLSAGLALWEVVDSFSLGRLVRLLQCCDPVEDATEHVWRNISLDMGVYEGQFLARIESLRSLRNLVSHQSRLWARPTTNTPTKKGKFRKKMNRCHRKSMLVAFYNVALLQGEEEKQYDFSRRIEAVLNSEPDYAVGVS
;
A
#
# COMPACT_ATOMS: atom_id res chain seq x y z
N MET A 1 18.25 4.52 16.04
CA MET A 1 17.18 3.53 16.29
C MET A 1 16.90 3.37 17.79
N PHE A 2 17.86 2.91 18.60
CA PHE A 2 17.70 2.63 20.05
C PHE A 2 17.18 3.80 20.92
N LEU A 3 17.73 5.01 20.78
CA LEU A 3 17.34 6.19 21.58
C LEU A 3 15.85 6.54 21.48
N GLY A 4 15.24 6.26 20.32
CA GLY A 4 13.82 6.48 20.12
C GLY A 4 12.98 5.54 20.98
N TYR A 5 13.37 4.27 21.09
CA TYR A 5 12.67 3.30 21.93
C TYR A 5 12.85 3.66 23.41
N ASP A 6 14.07 3.98 23.87
CA ASP A 6 14.29 4.36 25.29
C ASP A 6 13.47 5.59 25.69
N LYS A 7 13.40 6.63 24.83
CA LYS A 7 12.57 7.81 25.12
C LYS A 7 11.09 7.46 25.30
N ASN A 8 10.55 6.62 24.41
CA ASN A 8 9.15 6.22 24.48
C ASN A 8 8.89 5.28 25.67
N PHE A 9 9.82 4.36 25.95
CA PHE A 9 9.74 3.47 27.10
C PHE A 9 9.72 4.25 28.41
N ARG A 10 10.61 5.24 28.55
CA ARG A 10 10.61 6.17 29.69
C ARG A 10 9.27 6.85 29.84
N GLN A 11 8.71 7.41 28.77
CA GLN A 11 7.43 8.10 28.82
C GLN A 11 6.32 7.15 29.30
N LEU A 12 6.17 5.98 28.67
CA LEU A 12 5.13 5.01 29.03
C LEU A 12 5.29 4.48 30.47
N TYR A 13 6.53 4.34 30.94
CA TYR A 13 6.85 3.95 32.31
C TYR A 13 6.44 5.03 33.32
N PHE A 14 6.83 6.28 33.09
CA PHE A 14 6.49 7.40 33.99
C PHE A 14 4.99 7.74 33.95
N ASP A 15 4.30 7.48 32.83
CA ASP A 15 2.85 7.58 32.71
C ASP A 15 2.10 6.43 33.42
N GLY A 16 2.82 5.46 34.00
CA GLY A 16 2.23 4.30 34.68
C GLY A 16 1.56 3.28 33.75
N LYS A 17 1.79 3.38 32.43
CA LYS A 17 1.22 2.45 31.44
C LYS A 17 2.01 1.15 31.33
N ILE A 18 3.29 1.19 31.71
CA ILE A 18 4.17 0.03 31.80
C ILE A 18 4.72 -0.02 33.23
N SER A 19 4.61 -1.17 33.88
CA SER A 19 5.03 -1.37 35.28
C SER A 19 6.28 -2.27 35.39
N GLY A 20 6.86 -2.38 36.58
CA GLY A 20 8.02 -3.26 36.87
C GLY A 20 9.39 -2.57 36.80
N ALA A 21 10.47 -3.36 36.78
CA ALA A 21 11.83 -2.81 36.72
C ALA A 21 12.17 -2.32 35.31
N LYS A 22 12.73 -1.11 35.20
CA LYS A 22 13.24 -0.59 33.93
C LYS A 22 14.63 -1.16 33.66
N THR A 23 14.72 -2.20 32.81
CA THR A 23 15.98 -2.85 32.46
C THR A 23 16.27 -2.76 30.95
N PRO A 24 17.54 -2.72 30.53
CA PRO A 24 17.90 -2.76 29.10
C PRO A 24 17.31 -3.97 28.38
N SER A 25 17.24 -5.13 29.04
CA SER A 25 16.70 -6.36 28.44
C SER A 25 15.23 -6.26 28.03
N ARG A 26 14.39 -5.51 28.78
CA ARG A 26 13.00 -5.25 28.38
C ARG A 26 12.92 -4.38 27.14
N LEU A 27 13.77 -3.35 27.08
CA LEU A 27 13.83 -2.47 25.93
C LEU A 27 14.29 -3.22 24.67
N LEU A 28 15.28 -4.10 24.80
CA LEU A 28 15.74 -4.96 23.70
C LEU A 28 14.62 -5.90 23.24
N ARG A 29 13.89 -6.54 24.15
CA ARG A 29 12.72 -7.35 23.80
C ARG A 29 11.67 -6.58 22.99
N VAL A 30 11.37 -5.34 23.38
CA VAL A 30 10.46 -4.48 22.59
C VAL A 30 10.98 -4.23 21.18
N ILE A 31 12.29 -4.04 21.01
CA ILE A 31 12.91 -3.84 19.68
C ILE A 31 12.83 -5.13 18.86
N ASP A 32 13.12 -6.29 19.46
CA ASP A 32 13.06 -7.59 18.80
C ASP A 32 11.63 -7.90 18.33
N VAL A 33 10.63 -7.62 19.17
CA VAL A 33 9.21 -7.79 18.83
C VAL A 33 8.76 -6.78 17.76
N ASP A 34 9.24 -5.53 17.77
CA ASP A 34 8.95 -4.55 16.70
C ASP A 34 9.47 -5.03 15.34
N ALA A 35 10.63 -5.70 15.33
CA ALA A 35 11.20 -6.32 14.13
C ALA A 35 10.40 -7.55 13.68
N GLU A 36 9.99 -8.43 14.61
CA GLU A 36 9.13 -9.57 14.32
C GLU A 36 7.79 -9.14 13.73
N VAL A 37 7.14 -8.14 14.34
CA VAL A 37 5.88 -7.56 13.85
C VAL A 37 6.09 -6.92 12.48
N SER A 38 7.19 -6.21 12.25
CA SER A 38 7.49 -5.61 10.95
C SER A 38 7.63 -6.67 9.86
N SER A 39 8.30 -7.80 10.15
CA SER A 39 8.41 -8.95 9.24
C SER A 39 7.06 -9.61 8.95
N LEU A 40 6.26 -9.85 10.00
CA LEU A 40 4.92 -10.39 9.87
C LEU A 40 4.05 -9.48 8.97
N LEU A 41 4.02 -8.19 9.26
CA LEU A 41 3.27 -7.20 8.49
C LEU A 41 3.75 -7.14 7.04
N TYR A 42 5.06 -7.20 6.79
CA TYR A 42 5.60 -7.20 5.44
C TYR A 42 5.02 -8.35 4.60
N SER A 43 4.93 -9.56 5.16
CA SER A 43 4.32 -10.70 4.48
C SER A 43 2.84 -10.47 4.13
N GLY A 44 2.06 -9.89 5.05
CA GLY A 44 0.65 -9.58 4.82
C GLY A 44 0.45 -8.43 3.84
N MET A 45 1.31 -7.42 3.88
CA MET A 45 1.29 -6.31 2.93
C MET A 45 1.62 -6.77 1.53
N ARG A 46 2.60 -7.66 1.36
CA ARG A 46 2.92 -8.27 0.05
C ARG A 46 1.71 -9.01 -0.53
N ASN A 47 0.98 -9.78 0.28
CA ASN A 47 -0.24 -10.45 -0.16
C ASN A 47 -1.34 -9.45 -0.53
N ALA A 48 -1.58 -8.42 0.29
CA ALA A 48 -2.56 -7.38 0.00
C ALA A 48 -2.23 -6.61 -1.29
N GLU A 49 -0.95 -6.28 -1.48
CA GLU A 49 -0.42 -5.66 -2.70
C GLU A 49 -0.64 -6.54 -3.93
N TRP A 50 -0.40 -7.85 -3.83
CA TRP A 50 -0.64 -8.82 -4.90
C TRP A 50 -2.13 -8.86 -5.29
N LEU A 51 -3.01 -9.06 -4.31
CA LEU A 51 -4.47 -9.07 -4.53
C LEU A 51 -4.95 -7.78 -5.17
N LEU A 52 -4.44 -6.63 -4.70
CA LEU A 52 -4.80 -5.33 -5.26
C LEU A 52 -4.43 -5.22 -6.73
N ARG A 53 -3.24 -5.67 -7.14
CA ARG A 53 -2.82 -5.69 -8.55
C ARG A 53 -3.69 -6.63 -9.39
N CYS A 54 -3.90 -7.87 -8.91
CA CYS A 54 -4.73 -8.84 -9.63
C CYS A 54 -6.16 -8.34 -9.86
N PHE A 55 -6.82 -7.87 -8.80
CA PHE A 55 -8.19 -7.36 -8.90
C PHE A 55 -8.26 -6.05 -9.67
N PHE A 56 -7.23 -5.20 -9.60
CA PHE A 56 -7.17 -4.01 -10.42
C PHE A 56 -7.12 -4.36 -11.90
N VAL A 57 -6.20 -5.23 -12.33
CA VAL A 57 -6.12 -5.68 -13.73
C VAL A 57 -7.47 -6.23 -14.18
N ARG A 58 -8.07 -7.15 -13.42
CA ARG A 58 -9.34 -7.78 -13.80
C ARG A 58 -10.44 -6.75 -14.01
N ASN A 59 -10.72 -5.94 -12.98
CA ASN A 59 -11.85 -5.01 -13.01
C ASN A 59 -11.61 -3.81 -13.95
N TYR A 60 -10.35 -3.38 -14.10
CA TYR A 60 -10.01 -2.31 -15.03
C TYR A 60 -10.20 -2.77 -16.48
N CYS A 61 -9.68 -3.96 -16.83
CA CYS A 61 -9.76 -4.49 -18.19
C CYS A 61 -11.17 -4.95 -18.61
N GLU A 62 -12.10 -5.11 -17.66
CA GLU A 62 -13.52 -5.31 -17.97
C GLU A 62 -14.20 -4.02 -18.47
N LYS A 63 -13.68 -2.84 -18.08
CA LYS A 63 -14.29 -1.53 -18.38
C LYS A 63 -13.53 -0.73 -19.44
N PHE A 64 -12.21 -0.86 -19.48
CA PHE A 64 -11.32 -0.02 -20.30
C PHE A 64 -10.41 -0.87 -21.19
N ASP A 65 -9.88 -0.27 -22.25
CA ASP A 65 -8.88 -0.94 -23.08
C ASP A 65 -7.66 -1.29 -22.21
N PRO A 66 -7.20 -2.55 -22.25
CA PRO A 66 -6.03 -2.95 -21.48
C PRO A 66 -4.74 -2.26 -21.91
N ARG A 67 -4.66 -1.71 -23.12
CA ARG A 67 -3.48 -1.07 -23.69
C ARG A 67 -3.64 0.44 -23.73
N GLY A 68 -2.70 1.14 -23.11
CA GLY A 68 -2.60 2.60 -23.20
C GLY A 68 -3.65 3.41 -22.44
N SER A 69 -4.90 2.93 -22.24
CA SER A 69 -5.94 3.69 -21.52
C SER A 69 -5.55 4.01 -20.08
N PHE A 70 -4.82 3.11 -19.42
CA PHE A 70 -4.35 3.35 -18.05
C PHE A 70 -3.28 4.46 -17.96
N LEU A 71 -2.76 4.96 -19.08
CA LEU A 71 -1.84 6.10 -19.19
C LEU A 71 -2.51 7.37 -19.72
N ASP A 72 -3.79 7.30 -20.06
CA ASP A 72 -4.54 8.38 -20.69
C ASP A 72 -5.06 9.35 -19.63
N TYR A 73 -4.15 10.22 -19.16
CA TYR A 73 -4.41 11.09 -18.01
C TYR A 73 -5.49 12.15 -18.23
N GLU A 74 -5.87 12.40 -19.47
CA GLU A 74 -6.99 13.30 -19.81
C GLU A 74 -8.32 12.77 -19.28
N ASN A 75 -8.41 11.44 -19.13
CA ASN A 75 -9.56 10.74 -18.58
C ASN A 75 -9.44 10.49 -17.07
N TYR A 76 -8.42 11.05 -16.40
CA TYR A 76 -8.33 10.90 -14.95
C TYR A 76 -9.23 11.89 -14.23
N TYR A 77 -9.94 11.39 -13.23
CA TYR A 77 -10.68 12.23 -12.28
C TYR A 77 -9.72 13.10 -11.45
N ASP A 78 -9.98 14.41 -11.38
CA ASP A 78 -9.15 15.33 -10.60
C ASP A 78 -9.42 15.17 -9.10
N LEU A 79 -8.40 14.69 -8.38
CA LEU A 79 -8.43 14.53 -6.92
C LEU A 79 -8.01 15.81 -6.17
N GLY A 80 -7.63 16.86 -6.89
CA GLY A 80 -7.05 18.10 -6.35
C GLY A 80 -5.63 17.93 -5.80
N GLY A 81 -5.04 19.02 -5.30
CA GLY A 81 -3.79 18.97 -4.54
C GLY A 81 -2.48 19.05 -5.34
N GLY A 82 -2.51 19.57 -6.57
CA GLY A 82 -1.30 19.93 -7.35
C GLY A 82 -0.47 18.76 -7.89
N TYR A 83 -0.91 17.51 -7.68
CA TYR A 83 -0.36 16.32 -8.33
C TYR A 83 -1.33 15.91 -9.45
N GLY A 84 -1.15 16.52 -10.62
CA GLY A 84 -2.01 16.31 -11.78
C GLY A 84 -1.93 14.89 -12.36
N GLY A 85 -2.94 14.53 -13.15
CA GLY A 85 -3.00 13.23 -13.82
C GLY A 85 -1.81 13.01 -14.76
N ASP A 86 -1.34 14.07 -15.40
CA ASP A 86 -0.16 14.09 -16.27
C ASP A 86 1.10 13.60 -15.51
N ARG A 87 1.30 14.07 -14.28
CA ARG A 87 2.42 13.68 -13.43
C ARG A 87 2.30 12.23 -12.96
N LEU A 88 1.07 11.75 -12.72
CA LEU A 88 0.83 10.34 -12.41
C LEU A 88 1.18 9.45 -13.60
N ALA A 89 0.67 9.76 -14.79
CA ALA A 89 0.88 8.97 -15.99
C ALA A 89 2.36 8.94 -16.42
N ARG A 90 3.08 10.08 -16.36
CA ARG A 90 4.54 10.09 -16.53
C ARG A 90 5.25 9.25 -15.46
N GLY A 91 4.74 9.26 -14.23
CA GLY A 91 5.24 8.42 -13.15
C GLY A 91 5.08 6.92 -13.42
N LEU A 92 3.91 6.50 -13.92
CA LEU A 92 3.63 5.12 -14.32
C LEU A 92 4.48 4.72 -15.53
N MET A 93 4.63 5.60 -16.52
CA MET A 93 5.52 5.37 -17.65
C MET A 93 6.97 5.16 -17.20
N ASN A 94 7.46 5.95 -16.26
CA ASN A 94 8.79 5.75 -15.70
C ASN A 94 8.94 4.40 -14.97
N ASP A 95 7.89 3.94 -14.29
CA ASP A 95 7.87 2.60 -13.70
C ASP A 95 7.99 1.52 -14.80
N ILE A 96 7.26 1.66 -15.92
CA ILE A 96 7.35 0.75 -17.08
C ILE A 96 8.75 0.72 -17.68
N LEU A 97 9.31 1.89 -17.99
CA LEU A 97 10.63 2.03 -18.63
C LEU A 97 11.77 1.48 -17.76
N THR A 98 11.56 1.39 -16.45
CA THR A 98 12.58 0.91 -15.49
C THR A 98 12.24 -0.45 -14.89
N TYR A 99 11.21 -1.14 -15.41
CA TYR A 99 10.68 -2.36 -14.81
C TYR A 99 11.71 -3.51 -14.78
N GLY A 100 12.52 -3.62 -15.84
CA GLY A 100 13.57 -4.64 -15.94
C GLY A 100 13.06 -6.06 -16.23
N ASP A 101 11.77 -6.21 -16.56
CA ASP A 101 11.21 -7.47 -17.02
C ASP A 101 11.57 -7.73 -18.50
N SER A 102 12.08 -8.92 -18.80
CA SER A 102 12.60 -9.26 -20.13
C SER A 102 11.56 -9.18 -21.25
N HIS A 103 10.29 -9.49 -20.95
CA HIS A 103 9.22 -9.40 -21.95
C HIS A 103 8.94 -7.93 -22.27
N VAL A 104 8.79 -7.10 -21.23
CA VAL A 104 8.57 -5.65 -21.38
C VAL A 104 9.73 -4.98 -22.11
N GLU A 105 10.98 -5.31 -21.76
CA GLU A 105 12.18 -4.82 -22.45
C GLU A 105 12.19 -5.20 -23.93
N SER A 106 11.83 -6.44 -24.26
CA SER A 106 11.77 -6.91 -25.65
C SER A 106 10.72 -6.16 -26.46
N VAL A 107 9.53 -5.93 -25.90
CA VAL A 107 8.44 -5.19 -26.57
C VAL A 107 8.87 -3.74 -26.84
N LEU A 108 9.45 -3.07 -25.85
CA LEU A 108 9.92 -1.69 -25.99
C LEU A 108 11.08 -1.57 -26.99
N ALA A 109 12.03 -2.50 -26.97
CA ALA A 109 13.15 -2.53 -27.91
C ALA A 109 12.68 -2.75 -29.35
N GLU A 110 11.71 -3.65 -29.56
CA GLU A 110 11.12 -3.87 -30.88
C GLU A 110 10.40 -2.63 -31.39
N ALA A 111 9.56 -2.00 -30.56
CA ALA A 111 8.86 -0.77 -30.92
C ALA A 111 9.84 0.36 -31.27
N SER A 112 10.95 0.48 -30.53
CA SER A 112 12.02 1.45 -30.77
C SER A 112 12.71 1.20 -32.12
N ARG A 113 12.99 -0.07 -32.43
CA ARG A 113 13.60 -0.49 -33.70
C ARG A 113 12.70 -0.18 -34.89
N VAL A 114 11.42 -0.54 -34.80
CA VAL A 114 10.43 -0.30 -35.87
C VAL A 114 10.28 1.20 -36.17
N ARG A 115 10.38 2.04 -35.14
CA ARG A 115 10.32 3.51 -35.29
C ARG A 115 11.64 4.17 -35.64
N GLY A 116 12.76 3.45 -35.61
CA GLY A 116 14.08 4.03 -35.83
C GLY A 116 14.45 5.10 -34.79
N CYS A 117 13.95 4.99 -33.55
CA CYS A 117 14.27 5.91 -32.47
C CYS A 117 15.08 5.22 -31.36
N VAL A 118 15.66 6.02 -30.46
CA VAL A 118 16.34 5.53 -29.27
C VAL A 118 15.31 5.44 -28.13
N LEU A 119 15.26 4.31 -27.44
CA LEU A 119 14.42 4.10 -26.28
C LEU A 119 14.79 5.10 -25.17
N PRO A 120 13.87 6.00 -24.76
CA PRO A 120 14.15 6.94 -23.69
C PRO A 120 14.32 6.23 -22.35
N ARG A 121 15.33 6.63 -21.56
CA ARG A 121 15.53 6.11 -20.20
C ARG A 121 14.47 6.60 -19.21
N TRP A 122 13.98 7.82 -19.42
CA TRP A 122 13.00 8.47 -18.56
C TRP A 122 11.97 9.20 -19.43
N CYS A 123 10.73 9.19 -18.94
CA CYS A 123 9.62 9.93 -19.51
C CYS A 123 9.52 11.32 -18.87
N THR A 124 9.61 12.35 -19.72
CA THR A 124 9.45 13.77 -19.44
C THR A 124 8.26 14.32 -20.22
N GLU A 125 7.96 15.61 -20.05
CA GLU A 125 6.93 16.28 -20.85
C GLU A 125 7.32 16.31 -22.34
N GLU A 126 8.58 16.61 -22.66
CA GLU A 126 9.10 16.75 -24.02
C GLU A 126 9.06 15.45 -24.83
N ASN A 127 9.20 14.29 -24.16
CA ASN A 127 9.24 12.99 -24.83
C ASN A 127 8.02 12.10 -24.51
N TRP A 128 6.97 12.67 -23.90
CA TRP A 128 5.76 11.94 -23.49
C TRP A 128 5.17 11.12 -24.63
N GLN A 129 4.96 11.76 -25.79
CA GLN A 129 4.34 11.10 -26.95
C GLN A 129 5.19 9.93 -27.45
N VAL A 130 6.52 10.10 -27.51
CA VAL A 130 7.43 9.03 -27.90
C VAL A 130 7.32 7.85 -26.94
N CYS A 131 7.33 8.10 -25.63
CA CYS A 131 7.21 7.04 -24.63
C CYS A 131 5.85 6.33 -24.72
N ARG A 132 4.76 7.10 -24.82
CA ARG A 132 3.38 6.59 -24.95
C ARG A 132 3.29 5.61 -26.12
N ASP A 133 3.77 6.03 -27.27
CA ASP A 133 3.70 5.23 -28.48
C ASP A 133 4.57 3.96 -28.42
N LEU A 134 5.78 4.04 -27.84
CA LEU A 134 6.64 2.87 -27.67
C LEU A 134 6.01 1.83 -26.75
N SER A 135 5.27 2.28 -25.75
CA SER A 135 4.54 1.42 -24.81
C SER A 135 3.18 0.95 -25.30
N ALA A 136 2.72 1.39 -26.49
CA ALA A 136 1.34 1.15 -26.93
C ALA A 136 0.98 -0.34 -27.10
N GLY A 137 1.98 -1.21 -27.31
CA GLY A 137 1.79 -2.66 -27.37
C GLY A 137 1.58 -3.33 -26.00
N LEU A 138 1.98 -2.66 -24.91
CA LEU A 138 1.95 -3.21 -23.56
C LEU A 138 0.55 -3.08 -22.94
N ALA A 139 0.04 -4.21 -22.49
CA ALA A 139 -1.20 -4.29 -21.74
C ALA A 139 -0.94 -4.09 -20.23
N LEU A 140 -1.97 -3.65 -19.52
CA LEU A 140 -1.90 -3.39 -18.08
C LEU A 140 -1.37 -4.58 -17.27
N TRP A 141 -1.77 -5.82 -17.59
CA TRP A 141 -1.31 -7.02 -16.87
C TRP A 141 0.19 -7.31 -17.07
N GLU A 142 0.80 -6.80 -18.13
CA GLU A 142 2.24 -6.98 -18.40
C GLU A 142 3.09 -6.00 -17.58
N VAL A 143 2.47 -4.91 -17.11
CA VAL A 143 3.21 -3.79 -16.48
C VAL A 143 2.73 -3.43 -15.07
N VAL A 144 1.61 -3.95 -14.59
CA VAL A 144 1.04 -3.57 -13.28
C VAL A 144 2.01 -3.81 -12.10
N ASP A 145 2.88 -4.80 -12.24
CA ASP A 145 3.90 -5.15 -11.25
C ASP A 145 5.06 -4.14 -11.20
N SER A 146 5.27 -3.37 -12.27
CA SER A 146 6.22 -2.26 -12.29
C SER A 146 5.77 -1.11 -11.39
N PHE A 147 4.46 -0.95 -11.20
CA PHE A 147 3.92 0.20 -10.48
C PHE A 147 4.23 0.12 -8.99
N SER A 148 4.82 1.19 -8.46
CA SER A 148 4.92 1.36 -7.02
C SER A 148 3.52 1.35 -6.39
N LEU A 149 3.38 0.80 -5.17
CA LEU A 149 2.10 0.82 -4.44
C LEU A 149 1.52 2.23 -4.36
N GLY A 150 2.37 3.25 -4.23
CA GLY A 150 1.93 4.64 -4.18
C GLY A 150 1.25 5.10 -5.46
N ARG A 151 1.82 4.78 -6.64
CA ARG A 151 1.22 5.13 -7.94
C ARG A 151 0.02 4.25 -8.26
N LEU A 152 0.04 2.96 -7.91
CA LEU A 152 -1.11 2.07 -8.06
C LEU A 152 -2.32 2.58 -7.25
N VAL A 153 -2.13 2.95 -5.99
CA VAL A 153 -3.21 3.51 -5.15
C VAL A 153 -3.74 4.82 -5.74
N ARG A 154 -2.88 5.67 -6.31
CA ARG A 154 -3.35 6.90 -6.98
C ARG A 154 -4.09 6.61 -8.27
N LEU A 155 -3.59 5.69 -9.10
CA LEU A 155 -4.26 5.28 -10.32
C LEU A 155 -5.66 4.74 -10.02
N LEU A 156 -5.79 3.84 -9.03
CA LEU A 156 -7.08 3.32 -8.56
C LEU A 156 -8.09 4.40 -8.14
N GLN A 157 -7.61 5.53 -7.64
CA GLN A 157 -8.46 6.63 -7.18
C GLN A 157 -8.93 7.54 -8.32
N CYS A 158 -8.19 7.61 -9.45
CA CYS A 158 -8.47 8.58 -10.51
C CYS A 158 -8.72 7.97 -11.90
N CYS A 159 -8.41 6.70 -12.15
CA CYS A 159 -8.46 6.10 -13.48
C CYS A 159 -9.88 5.93 -14.07
N ASP A 160 -10.90 6.34 -13.34
CA ASP A 160 -12.30 6.15 -13.70
C ASP A 160 -13.02 7.50 -13.53
N PRO A 161 -13.31 8.20 -14.64
CA PRO A 161 -13.88 9.56 -14.61
C PRO A 161 -15.39 9.58 -14.36
N VAL A 162 -16.02 8.43 -14.10
CA VAL A 162 -17.48 8.35 -13.94
C VAL A 162 -17.94 9.20 -12.75
N GLU A 163 -18.98 10.01 -12.97
CA GLU A 163 -19.57 10.85 -11.92
C GLU A 163 -20.31 10.03 -10.85
N ASP A 164 -20.90 8.89 -11.25
CA ASP A 164 -21.54 7.98 -10.33
C ASP A 164 -20.51 7.16 -9.55
N ALA A 165 -20.40 7.50 -8.26
CA ALA A 165 -19.59 6.78 -7.30
C ALA A 165 -19.82 5.26 -7.31
N THR A 166 -20.98 4.75 -7.73
CA THR A 166 -21.33 3.32 -7.77
C THR A 166 -20.69 2.54 -8.91
N GLU A 167 -20.27 3.21 -9.97
CA GLU A 167 -19.72 2.57 -11.17
C GLU A 167 -18.18 2.55 -11.20
N HIS A 168 -17.53 3.07 -10.15
CA HIS A 168 -16.07 3.08 -10.11
C HIS A 168 -15.48 1.68 -9.99
N VAL A 169 -14.44 1.42 -10.78
CA VAL A 169 -13.64 0.17 -10.74
C VAL A 169 -13.21 -0.21 -9.32
N TRP A 170 -12.83 0.74 -8.46
CA TRP A 170 -12.38 0.44 -7.10
C TRP A 170 -13.46 -0.20 -6.22
N ARG A 171 -14.74 -0.05 -6.54
CA ARG A 171 -15.83 -0.68 -5.77
C ARG A 171 -15.89 -2.17 -5.97
N ASN A 172 -15.80 -2.64 -7.22
CA ASN A 172 -15.75 -4.07 -7.49
C ASN A 172 -14.51 -4.69 -6.85
N ILE A 173 -13.36 -4.00 -6.93
CA ILE A 173 -12.14 -4.42 -6.24
C ILE A 173 -12.36 -4.52 -4.72
N SER A 174 -13.09 -3.58 -4.12
CA SER A 174 -13.39 -3.64 -2.68
C SER A 174 -14.21 -4.88 -2.31
N LEU A 175 -15.21 -5.24 -3.13
CA LEU A 175 -16.04 -6.42 -2.95
C LEU A 175 -15.21 -7.69 -3.10
N ASP A 176 -14.35 -7.75 -4.13
CA ASP A 176 -13.44 -8.87 -4.38
C ASP A 176 -12.45 -9.11 -3.25
N MET A 177 -11.99 -8.03 -2.62
CA MET A 177 -11.12 -8.09 -1.43
C MET A 177 -11.89 -8.37 -0.14
N GLY A 178 -13.22 -8.47 -0.17
CA GLY A 178 -14.07 -8.69 1.00
C GLY A 178 -14.08 -7.49 1.95
N VAL A 179 -13.94 -6.27 1.42
CA VAL A 179 -13.87 -5.02 2.18
C VAL A 179 -15.06 -4.13 1.84
N TYR A 180 -15.66 -3.54 2.87
CA TYR A 180 -16.74 -2.56 2.66
C TYR A 180 -16.24 -1.35 1.85
N GLU A 181 -16.90 -1.10 0.72
CA GLU A 181 -16.58 -0.06 -0.26
C GLU A 181 -16.32 1.32 0.35
N GLY A 182 -17.18 1.80 1.26
CA GLY A 182 -17.06 3.13 1.86
C GLY A 182 -15.83 3.31 2.76
N GLN A 183 -15.00 2.28 2.92
CA GLN A 183 -13.73 2.35 3.64
C GLN A 183 -12.54 1.93 2.77
N PHE A 184 -12.75 1.43 1.56
CA PHE A 184 -11.71 0.79 0.76
C PHE A 184 -10.53 1.73 0.48
N LEU A 185 -10.80 2.92 -0.06
CA LEU A 185 -9.75 3.91 -0.37
C LEU A 185 -8.96 4.33 0.87
N ALA A 186 -9.62 4.55 2.01
CA ALA A 186 -8.94 4.89 3.26
C ALA A 186 -8.06 3.73 3.77
N ARG A 187 -8.44 2.48 3.51
CA ARG A 187 -7.70 1.29 3.91
C ARG A 187 -6.46 1.05 3.05
N ILE A 188 -6.55 1.21 1.73
CA ILE A 188 -5.37 1.11 0.86
C ILE A 188 -4.38 2.27 1.10
N GLU A 189 -4.88 3.45 1.48
CA GLU A 189 -4.04 4.59 1.90
C GLU A 189 -3.28 4.31 3.21
N SER A 190 -3.96 3.66 4.16
CA SER A 190 -3.32 3.17 5.39
C SER A 190 -2.27 2.09 5.09
N LEU A 191 -2.58 1.14 4.20
CA LEU A 191 -1.65 0.11 3.74
C LEU A 191 -0.39 0.74 3.14
N ARG A 192 -0.54 1.69 2.20
CA ARG A 192 0.56 2.44 1.59
C ARG A 192 1.45 3.10 2.65
N SER A 193 0.83 3.76 3.62
CA SER A 193 1.55 4.48 4.68
C SER A 193 2.34 3.53 5.58
N LEU A 194 1.73 2.42 5.98
CA LEU A 194 2.40 1.39 6.80
C LEU A 194 3.53 0.70 6.03
N ARG A 195 3.30 0.38 4.76
CA ARG A 195 4.30 -0.23 3.87
C ARG A 195 5.56 0.62 3.77
N ASN A 196 5.41 1.94 3.65
CA ASN A 196 6.54 2.86 3.67
C ASN A 196 7.30 2.82 5.00
N LEU A 197 6.59 2.81 6.14
CA LEU A 197 7.24 2.70 7.46
C LEU A 197 8.07 1.41 7.57
N VAL A 198 7.48 0.27 7.24
CA VAL A 198 8.16 -1.05 7.34
C VAL A 198 9.33 -1.13 6.37
N SER A 199 9.16 -0.66 5.13
CA SER A 199 10.24 -0.68 4.12
C SER A 199 11.44 0.18 4.51
N HIS A 200 11.20 1.29 5.22
CA HIS A 200 12.25 2.14 5.77
C HIS A 200 12.73 1.71 7.16
N GLN A 201 12.36 0.51 7.63
CA GLN A 201 12.71 -0.01 8.95
C GLN A 201 12.40 0.99 10.07
N SER A 202 11.31 1.73 9.91
CA SER A 202 10.86 2.69 10.90
C SER A 202 10.26 1.97 12.09
N ARG A 203 10.58 2.47 13.29
CA ARG A 203 9.91 2.04 14.52
C ARG A 203 8.38 2.12 14.37
N LEU A 204 7.69 1.03 14.71
CA LEU A 204 6.23 1.00 14.79
C LEU A 204 5.76 1.24 16.22
N TRP A 205 6.48 0.74 17.22
CA TRP A 205 6.14 0.91 18.63
C TRP A 205 6.04 2.38 19.08
N ALA A 206 4.95 2.73 19.78
CA ALA A 206 4.66 4.06 20.29
C ALA A 206 4.79 5.18 19.23
N ARG A 207 4.36 4.86 18.00
CA ARG A 207 4.25 5.80 16.88
C ARG A 207 2.76 6.03 16.56
N PRO A 208 2.30 7.28 16.36
CA PRO A 208 0.97 7.51 15.84
C PRO A 208 0.90 7.23 14.33
N THR A 209 -0.22 6.70 13.86
CA THR A 209 -0.53 6.58 12.43
C THR A 209 -0.98 7.93 11.85
N THR A 210 -0.64 8.18 10.59
CA THR A 210 -1.04 9.38 9.83
C THR A 210 -2.35 9.16 9.07
N ASN A 211 -2.47 8.02 8.38
CA ASN A 211 -3.65 7.60 7.62
C ASN A 211 -4.31 6.41 8.32
N THR A 212 -5.06 6.69 9.39
CA THR A 212 -5.72 5.66 10.18
C THR A 212 -7.13 5.40 9.67
N PRO A 213 -7.47 4.18 9.24
CA PRO A 213 -8.83 3.86 8.82
C PRO A 213 -9.75 3.87 10.04
N THR A 214 -11.03 4.10 9.79
CA THR A 214 -12.03 4.05 10.86
C THR A 214 -12.12 2.64 11.46
N LYS A 215 -12.39 2.55 12.77
CA LYS A 215 -12.53 1.29 13.51
C LYS A 215 -13.89 0.62 13.24
N LYS A 216 -14.10 0.20 12.00
CA LYS A 216 -15.30 -0.48 11.53
C LYS A 216 -14.94 -1.85 10.95
N GLY A 217 -15.96 -2.69 10.80
CA GLY A 217 -15.83 -4.03 10.23
C GLY A 217 -15.42 -5.09 11.24
N LYS A 218 -14.92 -6.22 10.71
CA LYS A 218 -14.71 -7.50 11.38
C LYS A 218 -13.95 -7.42 12.70
N PHE A 219 -12.85 -6.68 12.74
CA PHE A 219 -11.98 -6.59 13.92
C PHE A 219 -12.28 -5.40 14.84
N ARG A 220 -13.43 -4.72 14.69
CA ARG A 220 -13.78 -3.54 15.52
C ARG A 220 -13.66 -3.81 17.02
N LYS A 221 -14.13 -4.97 17.49
CA LYS A 221 -14.07 -5.32 18.93
C LYS A 221 -12.63 -5.46 19.44
N LYS A 222 -11.69 -5.86 18.59
CA LYS A 222 -10.25 -5.98 18.93
C LYS A 222 -9.54 -4.63 18.96
N MET A 223 -10.12 -3.59 18.36
CA MET A 223 -9.57 -2.23 18.28
C MET A 223 -10.33 -1.20 19.14
N ASN A 224 -11.40 -1.59 19.83
CA ASN A 224 -12.31 -0.62 20.47
C ASN A 224 -11.63 0.19 21.60
N ARG A 225 -10.73 -0.44 22.35
CA ARG A 225 -10.04 0.13 23.52
C ARG A 225 -8.73 0.84 23.18
N CYS A 226 -8.25 0.69 21.94
CA CYS A 226 -7.00 1.30 21.51
C CYS A 226 -7.22 2.80 21.17
N HIS A 227 -6.19 3.64 21.10
CA HIS A 227 -6.29 5.03 20.64
C HIS A 227 -6.68 5.09 19.15
N ARG A 228 -7.31 6.18 18.70
CA ARG A 228 -7.78 6.29 17.29
C ARG A 228 -6.64 6.33 16.26
N LYS A 229 -5.44 6.74 16.67
CA LYS A 229 -4.22 6.81 15.84
C LYS A 229 -3.21 5.71 16.19
N SER A 230 -3.63 4.63 16.85
CA SER A 230 -2.69 3.58 17.25
C SER A 230 -2.24 2.74 16.04
N MET A 231 -1.05 2.14 16.12
CA MET A 231 -0.53 1.27 15.06
C MET A 231 -1.32 -0.02 14.96
N LEU A 232 -1.92 -0.49 16.06
CA LEU A 232 -2.77 -1.66 16.09
C LEU A 232 -3.92 -1.57 15.06
N VAL A 233 -4.47 -0.37 14.82
CA VAL A 233 -5.49 -0.16 13.79
C VAL A 233 -4.93 -0.43 12.39
N ALA A 234 -3.70 0.00 12.11
CA ALA A 234 -3.04 -0.28 10.84
C ALA A 234 -2.67 -1.77 10.70
N PHE A 235 -2.34 -2.46 11.80
CA PHE A 235 -2.04 -3.90 11.77
C PHE A 235 -3.28 -4.72 11.41
N TYR A 236 -4.42 -4.44 12.06
CA TYR A 236 -5.69 -5.09 11.69
C TYR A 236 -6.19 -4.66 10.32
N ASN A 237 -5.78 -3.49 9.81
CA ASN A 237 -6.06 -3.13 8.43
C ASN A 237 -5.34 -4.06 7.44
N VAL A 238 -4.08 -4.44 7.71
CA VAL A 238 -3.38 -5.46 6.91
C VAL A 238 -4.14 -6.78 6.96
N ALA A 239 -4.57 -7.21 8.16
CA ALA A 239 -5.38 -8.42 8.32
C ALA A 239 -6.67 -8.39 7.48
N LEU A 240 -7.35 -7.24 7.39
CA LEU A 240 -8.57 -7.09 6.59
C LEU A 240 -8.34 -7.14 5.09
N LEU A 241 -7.12 -6.86 4.63
CA LEU A 241 -6.76 -6.84 3.21
C LEU A 241 -6.16 -8.16 2.72
N GLN A 242 -6.36 -9.25 3.46
CA GLN A 242 -5.85 -10.59 3.10
C GLN A 242 -6.75 -11.36 2.11
N GLY A 243 -7.84 -10.74 1.62
CA GLY A 243 -8.79 -11.38 0.72
C GLY A 243 -9.80 -12.24 1.48
N GLU A 244 -9.76 -13.55 1.29
CA GLU A 244 -10.68 -14.51 1.91
C GLU A 244 -10.76 -14.36 3.43
N GLU A 245 -11.97 -14.53 3.98
CA GLU A 245 -12.25 -14.35 5.41
C GLU A 245 -11.36 -15.21 6.32
N GLU A 246 -11.10 -16.46 5.93
CA GLU A 246 -10.22 -17.36 6.68
C GLU A 246 -8.80 -16.80 6.81
N LYS A 247 -8.22 -16.34 5.69
CA LYS A 247 -6.89 -15.71 5.65
C LYS A 247 -6.84 -14.43 6.48
N GLN A 248 -7.93 -13.66 6.52
CA GLN A 248 -8.02 -12.47 7.38
C GLN A 248 -7.93 -12.83 8.87
N TYR A 249 -8.65 -13.87 9.32
CA TYR A 249 -8.60 -14.34 10.71
C TYR A 249 -7.27 -15.01 11.05
N ASP A 250 -6.70 -15.79 10.14
CA ASP A 250 -5.37 -16.39 10.33
C ASP A 250 -4.31 -15.31 10.56
N PHE A 251 -4.31 -14.28 9.73
CA PHE A 251 -3.37 -13.18 9.88
C PHE A 251 -3.60 -12.41 11.17
N SER A 252 -4.86 -12.18 11.57
CA SER A 252 -5.18 -11.53 12.84
C SER A 252 -4.69 -12.35 14.05
N ARG A 253 -4.86 -13.67 14.02
CA ARG A 253 -4.37 -14.59 15.06
C ARG A 253 -2.85 -14.53 15.19
N ARG A 254 -2.14 -14.46 14.07
CA ARG A 254 -0.67 -14.31 14.06
C ARG A 254 -0.23 -12.98 14.68
N ILE A 255 -0.92 -11.87 14.37
CA ILE A 255 -0.66 -10.57 15.02
C ILE A 255 -0.87 -10.72 16.53
N GLU A 256 -2.00 -11.28 16.95
CA GLU A 256 -2.33 -11.45 18.37
C GLU A 256 -1.33 -12.34 19.11
N ALA A 257 -0.83 -13.40 18.49
CA ALA A 257 0.17 -14.27 19.09
C ALA A 257 1.45 -13.49 19.45
N VAL A 258 1.92 -12.64 18.53
CA VAL A 258 3.10 -11.78 18.77
C VAL A 258 2.81 -10.69 19.79
N LEU A 259 1.62 -10.07 19.77
CA LEU A 259 1.25 -9.05 20.76
C LEU A 259 1.09 -9.63 22.17
N ASN A 260 0.61 -10.87 22.28
CA ASN A 260 0.42 -11.55 23.56
C ASN A 260 1.75 -12.05 24.16
N SER A 261 2.81 -12.20 23.37
CA SER A 261 4.12 -12.62 23.88
C SER A 261 4.87 -11.51 24.61
N GLU A 262 4.57 -10.23 24.31
CA GLU A 262 5.23 -9.08 24.94
C GLU A 262 4.23 -7.95 25.29
N PRO A 263 3.72 -7.92 26.54
CA PRO A 263 2.73 -6.94 26.98
C PRO A 263 3.18 -5.48 26.85
N ASP A 264 4.47 -5.18 27.07
CA ASP A 264 5.00 -3.82 26.93
C ASP A 264 4.89 -3.33 25.48
N TYR A 265 5.09 -4.23 24.53
CA TYR A 265 4.91 -3.94 23.12
C TYR A 265 3.45 -3.64 22.80
N ALA A 266 2.53 -4.50 23.25
CA ALA A 266 1.09 -4.36 23.04
C ALA A 266 0.56 -3.00 23.54
N VAL A 267 1.04 -2.51 24.69
CA VAL A 267 0.68 -1.19 25.23
C VAL A 267 1.09 -0.06 24.28
N GLY A 268 2.29 -0.11 23.70
CA GLY A 268 2.78 0.98 22.87
C GLY A 268 2.21 1.02 21.45
N VAL A 269 1.64 -0.08 20.96
CA VAL A 269 0.94 -0.10 19.65
C VAL A 269 -0.57 0.09 19.77
N SER A 270 -1.11 0.05 20.99
CA SER A 270 -2.54 0.25 21.29
C SER A 270 -2.89 1.72 21.49
#